data_AF-A0A923WMW2-F1
#
_entry.id   AF-A0A923WMW2-F1
#
_cell.length_a   1.000
_cell.length_b   1.000
_cell.length_c   1.000
_cell.angle_alpha   90.00
_cell.angle_beta   90.00
_cell.angle_gamma   90.00
#
_symmetry.space_group_name_H-M   'P 1'
#
loop_
_entity.id
_entity.type
_entity.pdbx_description
1 polymer ?
#
loop_
_entity_poly.entity_id
_entity_poly.type
_entity_poly.pdbx_seq_one_letter_code
_entity_poly.pdbx_strand_id
1 'polypeptide(L)'
;MSTMWRWFVALFTALSFCMVVASSASHLHKEAKAIHDCAICCVVFDKLAEAPPAPLLVHAATLQSYRLLAPRAFIDAYLAAQLLPPSRGPPLASA
;
A
#
# COMPACT_ATOMS: atom_id res chain seq x y z
N MET A 1 -25.91 -26.10 -21.71
CA MET A 1 -24.70 -25.65 -20.98
C MET A 1 -24.37 -26.68 -19.91
N SER A 2 -23.17 -27.28 -19.97
CA SER A 2 -22.73 -28.24 -18.95
C SER A 2 -22.51 -27.53 -17.60
N THR A 3 -22.69 -28.26 -16.50
CA THR A 3 -22.48 -27.76 -15.13
C THR A 3 -21.05 -27.26 -14.93
N MET A 4 -20.07 -27.96 -15.50
CA MET A 4 -18.65 -27.60 -15.42
C MET A 4 -18.35 -26.21 -16.04
N TRP A 5 -18.97 -25.89 -17.17
CA TRP A 5 -18.83 -24.57 -17.80
C TRP A 5 -19.31 -23.44 -16.88
N ARG A 6 -20.44 -23.65 -16.18
CA ARG A 6 -20.96 -22.66 -15.23
C ARG A 6 -19.99 -22.42 -14.08
N TRP A 7 -19.36 -23.47 -13.57
CA TRP A 7 -18.33 -23.35 -12.52
C TRP A 7 -17.12 -22.56 -12.99
N PHE A 8 -16.62 -22.81 -14.20
CA PHE A 8 -15.50 -22.05 -14.74
C PHE A 8 -15.83 -20.57 -14.91
N VAL A 9 -17.01 -20.26 -15.46
CA VAL A 9 -17.46 -18.87 -15.60
C VAL A 9 -17.60 -18.20 -14.23
N ALA A 10 -18.17 -18.88 -13.24
CA ALA A 10 -18.31 -18.37 -11.88
C ALA A 10 -16.94 -18.12 -11.20
N LEU A 11 -16.00 -19.06 -11.32
CA LEU A 11 -14.65 -18.91 -10.78
C LEU A 11 -13.91 -17.76 -11.43
N PHE A 12 -13.94 -17.68 -12.76
CA PHE A 12 -13.25 -16.65 -13.51
C PHE A 12 -13.80 -15.25 -13.21
N THR A 13 -15.13 -15.14 -13.12
CA THR A 13 -15.79 -13.88 -12.75
C THR A 13 -15.46 -13.47 -11.32
N ALA A 14 -15.49 -14.40 -10.36
CA ALA A 14 -15.09 -14.13 -8.97
C ALA A 14 -13.62 -13.68 -8.86
N LEU A 15 -12.69 -14.37 -9.54
CA LEU A 15 -11.27 -14.00 -9.58
C LEU A 15 -11.05 -12.62 -10.21
N SER A 16 -11.71 -12.35 -11.32
CA SER A 16 -11.63 -11.05 -12.01
C SER A 16 -12.12 -9.93 -11.10
N PHE A 17 -13.23 -10.14 -10.40
CA PHE A 17 -13.76 -9.18 -9.44
C PHE A 17 -12.79 -8.92 -8.28
N CYS A 18 -12.23 -9.97 -7.68
CA CYS A 18 -11.22 -9.83 -6.62
C CYS A 18 -10.00 -9.04 -7.08
N MET A 19 -9.52 -9.25 -8.31
CA MET A 19 -8.40 -8.50 -8.87
C MET A 19 -8.73 -7.02 -9.07
N VAL A 20 -9.92 -6.70 -9.57
CA VAL A 20 -10.39 -5.32 -9.73
C VAL A 20 -10.47 -4.63 -8.37
N VAL A 21 -11.06 -5.27 -7.36
CA VAL A 21 -11.12 -4.72 -5.99
C VAL A 21 -9.72 -4.50 -5.40
N ALA A 22 -8.83 -5.50 -5.49
CA ALA A 22 -7.46 -5.38 -4.98
C ALA A 22 -6.67 -4.24 -5.67
N SER A 23 -6.84 -4.10 -6.98
CA SER A 23 -6.22 -3.01 -7.74
C SER A 23 -6.76 -1.64 -7.31
N SER A 24 -8.06 -1.50 -7.09
CA SER A 24 -8.65 -0.25 -6.60
C SER A 24 -8.18 0.12 -5.19
N ALA A 25 -8.02 -0.87 -4.30
CA ALA A 25 -7.54 -0.64 -2.93
C ALA A 25 -6.07 -0.20 -2.88
N SER A 26 -5.29 -0.60 -3.89
CA SER A 26 -3.87 -0.24 -4.01
C SER A 26 -3.64 1.07 -4.78
N HIS A 27 -4.70 1.60 -5.42
CA HIS A 27 -4.61 2.78 -6.27
C HIS A 27 -4.89 4.06 -5.46
N LEU A 28 -3.82 4.75 -5.07
CA LEU A 28 -3.91 5.94 -4.22
C LEU A 28 -4.23 7.19 -5.06
N HIS A 29 -5.36 7.82 -4.77
CA HIS A 29 -5.68 9.15 -5.28
C HIS A 29 -5.30 10.22 -4.27
N LYS A 30 -4.71 11.33 -4.74
CA LYS A 30 -4.42 12.51 -3.89
C LYS A 30 -5.70 13.23 -3.44
N GLU A 31 -6.74 13.17 -4.26
CA GLU A 31 -8.01 13.86 -4.02
C GLU A 31 -9.17 12.89 -4.24
N ALA A 32 -10.19 12.97 -3.38
CA ALA A 32 -11.38 12.12 -3.48
C ALA A 32 -12.14 12.31 -4.80
N LYS A 33 -12.11 13.52 -5.38
CA LYS A 33 -12.71 13.81 -6.69
C LYS A 33 -12.11 12.97 -7.82
N ALA A 34 -10.82 12.64 -7.73
CA ALA A 34 -10.10 11.87 -8.75
C ALA A 34 -10.50 10.38 -8.77
N ILE A 35 -11.29 9.91 -7.80
CA ILE A 35 -11.81 8.53 -7.77
C ILE A 35 -12.83 8.31 -8.90
N HIS A 36 -13.70 9.30 -9.17
CA HIS A 36 -14.71 9.21 -10.23
C HIS A 36 -14.13 9.28 -11.64
N ASP A 37 -12.94 9.87 -11.79
CA ASP A 37 -12.22 9.94 -13.07
C ASP A 37 -11.42 8.66 -13.37
N CYS A 38 -11.23 7.79 -12.36
CA CYS A 38 -10.48 6.56 -12.51
C CYS A 38 -11.39 5.41 -12.94
N ALA A 39 -11.16 4.86 -14.12
CA ALA A 39 -11.95 3.75 -14.66
C ALA A 39 -12.00 2.52 -13.74
N ILE A 40 -10.94 2.26 -12.96
CA ILE A 40 -10.85 1.12 -12.05
C ILE A 40 -11.58 1.41 -10.75
N CYS A 41 -11.27 2.55 -10.11
CA CYS A 41 -11.83 2.90 -8.81
C CYS A 41 -13.31 3.28 -8.89
N CYS A 42 -13.75 3.93 -9.98
CA CYS A 42 -15.14 4.30 -10.21
C CYS A 42 -16.05 3.07 -10.31
N VAL A 43 -15.61 2.02 -11.04
CA VAL A 43 -16.36 0.76 -11.17
C VAL A 43 -16.54 0.05 -9.83
N VAL A 44 -15.52 0.08 -8.96
CA VAL A 44 -15.63 -0.50 -7.62
C VAL A 44 -16.51 0.38 -6.73
N PHE A 45 -16.32 1.69 -6.75
CA PHE A 45 -17.07 2.64 -5.93
C PHE A 45 -18.57 2.60 -6.23
N ASP A 46 -18.98 2.62 -7.50
CA ASP A 46 -20.39 2.55 -7.90
C ASP A 46 -21.07 1.22 -7.54
N LYS A 47 -20.30 0.13 -7.43
CA LYS A 47 -20.82 -1.20 -7.09
C LYS A 47 -20.74 -1.52 -5.60
N LEU A 48 -19.89 -0.82 -4.85
CA LEU A 48 -19.76 -0.89 -3.39
C LEU A 48 -20.41 0.30 -2.68
N ALA A 49 -21.13 1.18 -3.38
CA ALA A 49 -21.70 2.40 -2.80
C ALA A 49 -22.65 2.16 -1.61
N GLU A 50 -23.17 0.94 -1.47
CA GLU A 50 -24.03 0.52 -0.35
C GLU A 50 -23.24 -0.13 0.80
N ALA A 51 -21.92 -0.19 0.69
CA ALA A 51 -21.05 -0.58 1.79
C ALA A 51 -21.08 0.50 2.87
N PRO A 52 -21.16 0.12 4.15
CA PRO A 52 -21.03 1.09 5.24
C PRO A 52 -19.73 1.88 5.08
N PRO A 53 -19.73 3.18 5.40
CA PRO A 53 -18.53 4.00 5.30
C PRO A 53 -17.37 3.30 6.01
N ALA A 54 -16.20 3.28 5.35
CA ALA A 54 -15.00 2.66 5.92
C ALA A 54 -14.85 3.12 7.38
N PRO A 55 -14.60 2.21 8.33
CA PRO A 55 -14.47 2.60 9.72
C PRO A 55 -13.44 3.71 9.79
N LEU A 56 -13.82 4.84 10.40
CA LEU A 56 -12.87 5.88 10.75
C LEU A 56 -11.81 5.19 11.61
N LEU A 57 -10.67 4.89 11.00
CA LEU A 57 -9.45 4.56 11.71
C LEU A 57 -9.09 5.85 12.44
N VAL A 58 -9.67 6.02 13.63
CA VAL A 58 -9.16 6.96 14.61
C VAL A 58 -7.69 6.59 14.71
N HIS A 59 -6.84 7.48 14.24
CA HIS A 59 -5.40 7.33 14.35
C HIS A 59 -5.14 7.39 15.85
N ALA A 60 -5.29 6.25 16.54
CA ALA A 60 -4.82 6.10 17.88
C ALA A 60 -3.34 6.42 17.74
N ALA A 61 -2.93 7.56 18.27
CA ALA A 61 -1.55 7.93 18.46
C ALA A 61 -0.95 6.96 19.48
N THR A 62 -0.95 5.67 19.15
CA THR A 62 -0.04 4.72 19.70
C THR A 62 1.30 5.17 19.14
N LEU A 63 2.05 5.90 19.97
CA LEU A 63 3.46 6.17 19.76
C LEU A 63 4.10 4.83 19.40
N GLN A 64 4.23 4.59 18.09
CA GLN A 64 4.77 3.32 17.62
C GLN A 64 6.24 3.35 18.02
N SER A 65 6.60 2.56 19.03
CA SER A 65 7.95 2.52 19.61
C SER A 65 9.04 2.29 18.56
N TYR A 66 8.71 1.71 17.41
CA TYR A 66 9.63 1.58 16.28
C TYR A 66 10.12 2.94 15.72
N ARG A 67 9.31 4.01 15.79
CA ARG A 67 9.73 5.35 15.33
C ARG A 67 10.77 5.98 16.25
N LEU A 68 10.85 5.57 17.52
CA LEU A 68 11.87 6.03 18.47
C LEU A 68 13.20 5.28 18.31
N LEU A 69 13.15 4.02 17.87
CA LEU A 69 14.35 3.20 17.64
C LEU A 69 15.04 3.49 16.29
N ALA A 70 14.29 3.86 15.25
CA ALA A 70 14.83 4.19 13.94
C ALA A 70 15.91 5.32 13.94
N PRO A 71 15.71 6.47 14.61
CA PRO A 71 16.75 7.51 14.63
C PRO A 71 18.01 7.06 15.36
N ARG A 72 17.88 6.21 16.40
CA ARG A 72 19.04 5.72 17.15
C ARG A 72 19.87 4.74 16.33
N ALA A 73 19.23 3.80 15.63
CA ALA A 73 19.90 2.89 14.71
C ALA A 73 20.62 3.62 13.57
N PHE A 74 20.04 4.72 13.07
CA PHE A 74 20.68 5.55 12.04
C PHE A 74 21.93 6.27 12.57
N ILE A 75 21.86 6.84 13.78
CA ILE A 75 23.01 7.50 14.41
C ILE A 75 24.12 6.49 14.70
N ASP A 76 23.78 5.31 15.24
CA ASP A 76 24.75 4.26 15.56
C ASP A 76 25.43 3.70 14.28
N ALA A 77 24.69 3.56 13.18
CA ALA A 77 25.25 3.14 11.89
C ALA A 77 26.23 4.18 11.31
N TYR A 78 25.96 5.47 11.49
CA TYR A 78 26.87 6.55 11.08
C TYR A 78 28.13 6.65 11.95
N LEU A 79 28.02 6.34 13.26
CA LEU A 79 29.16 6.27 14.17
C LEU A 79 30.06 5.07 13.88
N ALA A 80 29.47 3.94 13.47
CA ALA A 80 30.20 2.73 13.10
C ALA A 80 30.48 2.66 11.58
N ALA A 81 31.15 3.68 11.04
CA ALA A 81 31.44 3.80 9.61
C ALA A 81 32.16 2.58 8.97
N GLN A 82 32.80 1.74 9.78
CA GLN A 82 33.45 0.49 9.37
C GLN A 82 32.47 -0.64 8.99
N LEU A 83 31.20 -0.55 9.42
CA LEU A 83 30.13 -1.51 9.09
C LEU A 83 29.36 -1.11 7.83
N LEU A 84 29.56 0.11 7.33
CA LEU A 84 28.93 0.59 6.10
C LEU A 84 29.73 0.09 4.89
N PRO A 85 29.07 -0.30 3.78
CA PRO A 85 29.76 -0.64 2.56
C PRO A 85 30.66 0.52 2.11
N PRO A 86 31.86 0.24 1.57
CA PRO A 86 32.91 1.23 1.32
C PRO A 86 32.50 2.35 0.34
N SER A 87 31.39 2.16 -0.38
CA SER A 87 30.81 3.13 -1.31
C SER A 87 29.94 4.21 -0.65
N ARG A 88 29.72 4.17 0.67
CA ARG A 88 28.83 5.12 1.37
C ARG A 88 29.46 5.84 2.56
N GLY A 89 30.79 5.83 2.68
CA GLY A 89 31.48 6.73 3.60
C GLY A 89 31.42 8.18 3.09
N PRO A 90 31.38 9.19 3.98
CA PRO A 90 31.55 10.59 3.56
C PRO A 90 32.89 10.74 2.81
N PRO A 91 32.98 11.64 1.80
CA PRO A 91 34.24 11.87 1.09
C PRO A 91 35.33 12.21 2.12
N LEU A 92 36.45 11.50 2.05
CA LEU A 92 37.64 11.84 2.83
C LEU A 92 37.92 13.32 2.60
N ALA A 93 37.84 14.12 3.66
CA ALA A 93 38.32 15.49 3.61
C ALA A 93 39.81 15.42 3.29
N SER A 94 40.15 15.73 2.04
CA SER A 94 41.51 15.93 1.59
C SER A 94 42.09 17.12 2.34
N ALA A 95 43.02 16.85 3.26
CA ALA A 95 43.98 17.82 3.76
C ALA A 95 45.14 17.94 2.76
#